data_AF-A0A346NRT5-F1
#
_entry.id   AF-A0A346NRT5-F1
#
_cell.length_a   1.000
_cell.length_b   1.000
_cell.length_c   1.000
_cell.angle_alpha   90.00
_cell.angle_beta   90.00
_cell.angle_gamma   90.00
#
_symmetry.space_group_name_H-M   'P 1'
#
loop_
_entity.id
_entity.type
_entity.pdbx_description
1 polymer ?
#
loop_
_entity_poly.entity_id
_entity_poly.type
_entity_poly.pdbx_seq_one_letter_code
_entity_poly.pdbx_strand_id
1 'polypeptide(L)'
;MFVTNIKDSGAKIFRFSMATAPTDEPRGEGPGQRSGGRKGPPPGASQSSGSTVGNAGTQRGDSYSKKREALYARLNEKLTNTQYCREGFIEIDTYEAQRRFYLLGECNESATEQDKQNFANTYRYD
;
A
#
# COMPACT_ATOMS: atom_id res chain seq x y z
N MET A 1 3.68 5.48 -10.29
CA MET A 1 4.95 5.95 -10.86
C MET A 1 5.89 4.77 -10.90
N PHE A 2 6.66 4.62 -11.97
CA PHE A 2 7.65 3.56 -12.13
C PHE A 2 8.93 4.21 -12.64
N VAL A 3 10.00 4.10 -11.86
CA VAL A 3 11.32 4.67 -12.17
C VAL A 3 12.31 3.53 -12.26
N THR A 4 13.12 3.54 -13.30
CA THR A 4 14.15 2.53 -13.57
C THR A 4 15.54 3.14 -13.41
N ASN A 5 16.49 2.33 -12.99
CA ASN A 5 17.90 2.67 -12.95
C ASN A 5 18.74 1.44 -13.29
N ILE A 6 19.53 1.51 -14.36
CA ILE A 6 20.50 0.50 -14.75
C ILE A 6 21.88 0.97 -14.28
N LYS A 7 22.50 0.24 -13.36
CA LYS A 7 23.85 0.54 -12.87
C LYS A 7 24.90 0.17 -13.93
N ASP A 8 26.10 0.71 -13.80
CA ASP A 8 27.24 0.37 -14.67
C ASP A 8 27.60 -1.12 -14.61
N SER A 9 27.33 -1.77 -13.48
CA SER A 9 27.47 -3.23 -13.31
C SER A 9 26.47 -4.06 -14.12
N GLY A 10 25.47 -3.41 -14.75
CA GLY A 10 24.35 -4.07 -15.41
C GLY A 10 23.19 -4.41 -14.46
N ALA A 11 23.32 -4.16 -13.16
CA ALA A 11 22.22 -4.38 -12.22
C ALA A 11 21.04 -3.45 -12.52
N LYS A 12 19.82 -4.02 -12.60
CA LYS A 12 18.59 -3.31 -12.93
C LYS A 12 17.78 -3.05 -11.66
N ILE A 13 17.78 -1.81 -11.20
CA ILE A 13 17.00 -1.36 -10.05
C ILE A 13 15.74 -0.66 -10.54
N PHE A 14 14.65 -0.77 -9.79
CA PHE A 14 13.46 0.02 -10.01
C PHE A 14 12.81 0.48 -8.71
N ARG A 15 12.11 1.60 -8.78
CA ARG A 15 11.19 2.07 -7.74
C ARG A 15 9.79 2.18 -8.31
N PHE A 16 8.87 1.44 -7.73
CA PHE A 16 7.44 1.50 -8.05
C PHE A 16 6.67 2.21 -6.94
N SER A 17 5.66 2.99 -7.31
CA SER A 17 4.73 3.54 -6.33
C SER A 17 3.31 3.69 -6.85
N MET A 18 2.36 3.49 -5.94
CA MET A 18 0.95 3.77 -6.16
C MET A 18 0.37 4.64 -5.04
N ALA A 19 -0.61 5.45 -5.35
CA ALA A 19 -1.36 6.18 -4.33
C ALA A 19 -2.16 5.17 -3.49
N THR A 20 -2.19 5.37 -2.18
CA THR A 20 -3.18 4.71 -1.34
C THR A 20 -4.46 5.52 -1.39
N ALA A 21 -5.60 4.83 -1.54
CA ALA A 21 -6.88 5.49 -1.29
C ALA A 21 -6.83 6.11 0.11
N PRO A 22 -7.33 7.34 0.31
CA PRO A 22 -7.50 7.86 1.64
C PRO A 22 -8.30 6.82 2.43
N THR A 23 -7.74 6.34 3.54
CA THR A 23 -8.58 5.68 4.54
C THR A 23 -9.57 6.74 4.96
N ASP A 24 -10.85 6.49 4.76
CA ASP A 24 -11.92 7.28 5.39
C ASP A 24 -11.65 7.22 6.89
N GLU A 25 -10.89 8.18 7.41
CA GLU A 25 -10.89 8.44 8.83
C GLU A 25 -12.33 8.89 9.12
N PRO A 26 -13.06 8.23 10.02
CA PRO A 26 -14.35 8.75 10.44
C PRO A 26 -14.07 10.12 11.01
N ARG A 27 -14.42 11.15 10.23
CA ARG A 27 -14.50 12.52 10.66
C ARG A 27 -15.42 12.46 11.88
N GLY A 28 -14.86 12.72 13.05
CA GLY A 28 -15.62 12.71 14.30
C GLY A 28 -16.73 13.76 14.22
N GLU A 29 -17.87 13.35 13.69
CA GLU A 29 -19.12 14.08 13.75
C GLU A 29 -19.65 13.91 15.17
N GLY A 30 -19.19 14.79 16.07
CA GLY A 30 -19.89 15.05 17.31
C GLY A 30 -20.99 16.07 17.02
N PRO A 31 -22.29 15.74 17.18
CA PRO A 31 -23.32 16.74 17.29
C PRO A 31 -23.64 16.98 18.76
N GLY A 32 -23.27 18.17 19.24
CA GLY A 32 -24.13 19.03 20.05
C GLY A 32 -24.73 18.47 21.34
N GLN A 33 -24.23 18.99 22.46
CA GLN A 33 -25.02 19.16 23.67
C GLN A 33 -26.33 19.89 23.36
N ARG A 34 -27.49 19.26 23.60
CA ARG A 34 -28.71 19.93 24.06
C ARG A 34 -29.47 19.05 25.05
N SER A 35 -29.51 19.53 26.28
CA SER A 35 -30.23 19.03 27.43
C SER A 35 -31.75 18.99 27.23
N GLY A 36 -32.43 18.00 27.84
CA GLY A 36 -33.82 18.17 28.31
C GLY A 36 -34.73 16.93 28.26
N GLY A 37 -35.15 16.42 29.44
CA GLY A 37 -36.55 15.98 29.64
C GLY A 37 -36.89 14.50 29.93
N ARG A 38 -36.67 14.06 31.18
CA ARG A 38 -37.50 13.17 32.05
C ARG A 38 -38.46 12.11 31.45
N LYS A 39 -38.27 10.83 31.80
CA LYS A 39 -39.14 9.96 32.67
C LYS A 39 -38.57 8.53 32.77
N GLY A 40 -38.72 7.91 33.96
CA GLY A 40 -37.94 6.76 34.48
C GLY A 40 -38.26 5.35 33.94
N PRO A 41 -37.73 4.29 34.60
CA PRO A 41 -37.51 2.96 34.01
C PRO A 41 -38.59 1.92 34.39
N PRO A 42 -38.76 0.83 33.61
CA PRO A 42 -39.24 -0.44 34.15
C PRO A 42 -38.07 -1.43 34.40
N PRO A 43 -38.16 -2.28 35.44
CA PRO A 43 -37.14 -3.26 35.78
C PRO A 43 -37.31 -4.56 35.00
N GLY A 44 -36.20 -5.21 34.66
CA GLY A 44 -36.15 -6.63 34.31
C GLY A 44 -36.34 -6.97 32.84
N ALA A 45 -35.24 -6.99 32.09
CA ALA A 45 -35.06 -7.95 31.00
C ALA A 45 -33.59 -8.40 30.97
N SER A 46 -33.44 -9.71 30.99
CA SER A 46 -32.22 -10.49 31.19
C SER A 46 -31.02 -10.05 30.35
N GLN A 47 -29.86 -10.06 31.02
CA GLN A 47 -28.53 -10.09 30.43
C GLN A 47 -28.36 -11.35 29.56
N SER A 48 -28.08 -11.16 28.28
CA SER A 48 -27.00 -11.85 27.57
C SER A 48 -26.65 -11.02 26.35
N SER A 49 -26.00 -9.91 26.66
CA SER A 49 -25.10 -9.17 25.78
C SER A 49 -24.34 -10.14 24.87
N GLY A 50 -24.73 -10.17 23.60
CA GLY A 50 -23.89 -10.62 22.51
C GLY A 50 -22.69 -9.70 22.44
N SER A 51 -21.70 -9.98 23.27
CA SER A 51 -20.39 -9.35 23.23
C SER A 51 -19.67 -9.94 22.03
N THR A 52 -19.96 -9.42 20.84
CA THR A 52 -19.00 -9.41 19.75
C THR A 52 -17.80 -8.62 20.27
N VAL A 53 -16.85 -9.34 20.84
CA VAL A 53 -15.57 -8.80 21.30
C VAL A 53 -14.95 -8.12 20.09
N GLY A 54 -14.99 -6.78 20.11
CA GLY A 54 -14.47 -5.92 19.07
C GLY A 54 -12.99 -6.20 18.88
N ASN A 55 -12.67 -6.88 17.79
CA ASN A 55 -11.30 -7.11 17.36
C ASN A 55 -10.83 -5.84 16.61
N ALA A 56 -10.61 -4.76 17.36
CA ALA A 56 -10.11 -3.50 16.84
C ALA A 56 -8.65 -3.59 16.33
N GLY A 57 -7.99 -4.75 16.50
CA GLY A 57 -6.63 -5.03 16.01
C GLY A 57 -6.55 -5.60 14.60
N THR A 58 -7.63 -6.14 14.03
CA THR A 58 -7.57 -6.91 12.77
C THR A 58 -7.67 -6.01 11.53
N GLN A 59 -8.48 -4.94 11.60
CA GLN A 59 -8.77 -4.08 10.43
C GLN A 59 -7.53 -3.38 9.86
N ARG A 60 -6.56 -3.00 10.70
CA ARG A 60 -5.36 -2.26 10.27
C ARG A 60 -4.36 -3.18 9.56
N GLY A 61 -4.18 -4.40 10.06
CA GLY A 61 -3.34 -5.43 9.42
C GLY A 61 -3.94 -5.90 8.09
N ASP A 62 -5.25 -6.12 8.06
CA ASP A 62 -5.99 -6.53 6.86
C ASP A 62 -5.98 -5.46 5.77
N SER A 63 -6.02 -4.18 6.15
CA SER A 63 -5.93 -3.09 5.18
C SER A 63 -4.54 -2.98 4.58
N TYR A 64 -3.49 -3.15 5.38
CA TYR A 64 -2.10 -3.10 4.91
C TYR A 64 -1.79 -4.26 3.96
N SER A 65 -2.20 -5.48 4.30
CA SER A 65 -2.02 -6.66 3.43
C SER A 65 -2.71 -6.49 2.08
N LYS A 66 -3.97 -6.06 2.06
CA LYS A 66 -4.72 -5.80 0.82
C LYS A 66 -4.07 -4.72 -0.05
N LYS A 67 -3.59 -3.62 0.56
CA LYS A 67 -2.88 -2.55 -0.17
C LYS A 67 -1.59 -3.08 -0.79
N ARG A 68 -0.85 -3.90 -0.05
CA ARG A 68 0.39 -4.54 -0.49
C ARG A 68 0.14 -5.55 -1.62
N GLU A 69 -0.89 -6.37 -1.54
CA GLU A 69 -1.31 -7.27 -2.64
C GLU A 69 -1.64 -6.48 -3.92
N ALA A 70 -2.40 -5.39 -3.79
CA ALA A 70 -2.71 -4.52 -4.91
C ALA A 70 -1.44 -3.87 -5.52
N LEU A 71 -0.47 -3.50 -4.69
CA LEU A 71 0.83 -3.00 -5.13
C LEU A 71 1.56 -4.02 -6.00
N TYR A 72 1.69 -5.27 -5.55
CA TYR A 72 2.34 -6.33 -6.33
C TYR A 72 1.58 -6.64 -7.61
N ALA A 73 0.25 -6.70 -7.59
CA ALA A 73 -0.54 -6.95 -8.79
C ALA A 73 -0.28 -5.88 -9.87
N ARG A 74 -0.27 -4.60 -9.47
CA ARG A 74 0.02 -3.49 -10.38
C ARG A 74 1.47 -3.45 -10.82
N LEU A 75 2.41 -3.81 -9.94
CA LEU A 75 3.80 -3.96 -10.31
C LEU A 75 3.99 -5.07 -11.34
N ASN A 76 3.35 -6.22 -11.15
CA ASN A 76 3.44 -7.34 -12.08
C ASN A 76 2.91 -6.95 -13.47
N GLU A 77 1.73 -6.32 -13.53
CA GLU A 77 1.20 -5.75 -14.77
C GLU A 77 2.21 -4.79 -15.44
N LYS A 78 2.84 -3.91 -14.65
CA LYS A 78 3.83 -2.96 -15.16
C LYS A 78 5.08 -3.66 -15.69
N LEU A 79 5.59 -4.68 -15.01
CA LEU A 79 6.77 -5.45 -15.44
C LEU A 79 6.46 -6.28 -16.69
N THR A 80 5.29 -6.92 -16.76
CA THR A 80 4.84 -7.63 -17.98
C THR A 80 4.74 -6.69 -19.17
N ASN A 81 4.20 -5.48 -18.99
CA ASN A 81 4.03 -4.53 -20.09
C ASN A 81 5.34 -3.86 -20.52
N THR A 82 6.26 -3.63 -19.58
CA THR A 82 7.54 -2.95 -19.88
C THR A 82 8.66 -3.92 -20.24
N GLN A 83 8.57 -5.19 -19.83
CA GLN A 83 9.64 -6.18 -19.95
C GLN A 83 10.96 -5.75 -19.27
N TYR A 84 10.86 -4.88 -18.24
CA TYR A 84 12.04 -4.37 -17.53
C TYR A 84 12.73 -5.48 -16.71
N CYS A 85 11.96 -6.26 -15.94
CA CYS A 85 12.43 -7.50 -15.32
C CYS A 85 11.72 -8.68 -15.99
N ARG A 86 12.49 -9.58 -16.61
CA ARG A 86 12.01 -10.75 -17.36
C ARG A 86 12.06 -12.03 -16.53
N GLU A 87 13.03 -12.14 -15.64
CA GLU A 87 13.26 -13.33 -14.79
C GLU A 87 12.75 -13.12 -13.36
N GLY A 88 11.92 -12.11 -13.16
CA GLY A 88 11.43 -11.69 -11.85
C GLY A 88 12.36 -10.68 -11.17
N PHE A 89 12.08 -10.41 -9.90
CA PHE A 89 12.81 -9.44 -9.10
C PHE A 89 12.93 -9.89 -7.65
N ILE A 90 13.95 -9.37 -6.97
CA ILE A 90 14.08 -9.41 -5.52
C ILE A 90 13.59 -8.08 -4.96
N GLU A 91 12.75 -8.15 -3.94
CA GLU A 91 12.33 -6.99 -3.17
C GLU A 91 13.44 -6.55 -2.23
N ILE A 92 13.82 -5.27 -2.30
CA ILE A 92 14.80 -4.66 -1.41
C ILE A 92 14.08 -4.01 -0.23
N ASP A 93 13.02 -3.24 -0.51
CA ASP A 93 12.26 -2.53 0.53
C ASP A 93 10.84 -2.22 0.05
N THR A 94 9.88 -2.26 0.99
CA THR A 94 8.49 -1.85 0.77
C THR A 94 8.00 -1.03 1.95
N TYR A 95 7.54 0.19 1.67
CA TYR A 95 7.09 1.12 2.71
C TYR A 95 5.95 2.03 2.24
N GLU A 96 5.20 2.56 3.20
CA GLU A 96 4.18 3.60 2.96
C GLU A 96 4.71 4.96 3.43
N ALA A 97 4.68 5.96 2.56
CA ALA A 97 5.02 7.34 2.91
C ALA A 97 4.15 8.32 2.10
N GLN A 98 3.77 9.44 2.70
CA GLN A 98 3.02 10.51 2.01
C GLN A 98 1.78 10.00 1.24
N ARG A 99 1.01 9.08 1.83
CA ARG A 99 -0.18 8.43 1.22
C ARG A 99 0.12 7.67 -0.08
N ARG A 100 1.31 7.09 -0.16
CA ARG A 100 1.74 6.25 -1.28
C ARG A 100 2.47 5.03 -0.75
N PHE A 101 2.22 3.89 -1.36
CA PHE A 101 3.07 2.72 -1.19
C PHE A 101 4.21 2.77 -2.19
N TYR A 102 5.39 2.39 -1.72
CA TYR A 102 6.60 2.29 -2.51
C TYR A 102 7.13 0.86 -2.42
N LEU A 103 7.67 0.38 -3.54
CA LEU A 103 8.48 -0.83 -3.59
C LEU A 103 9.78 -0.51 -4.33
N LEU A 104 10.90 -0.84 -3.70
CA LEU A 104 12.23 -0.83 -4.29
C LEU A 104 12.61 -2.29 -4.60
N GLY A 105 13.01 -2.55 -5.83
CA GLY A 105 13.37 -3.89 -6.27
C GLY A 105 14.55 -3.90 -7.23
N GLU A 106 15.15 -5.07 -7.35
CA GLU A 106 16.23 -5.40 -8.28
C GLU A 106 15.82 -6.58 -9.15
N CYS A 107 15.96 -6.49 -10.46
CA CYS A 107 15.69 -7.63 -11.34
C CYS A 107 16.69 -8.75 -11.09
N ASN A 108 16.25 -10.01 -11.28
CA ASN A 108 17.13 -11.18 -11.15
C ASN A 108 18.18 -11.25 -12.26
N GLU A 109 17.89 -10.66 -13.41
CA GLU A 109 18.79 -10.62 -14.56
C GLU A 109 19.48 -9.27 -14.74
N SER A 110 20.66 -9.31 -15.35
CA SER A 110 21.40 -8.11 -15.75
C SER A 110 20.78 -7.44 -16.98
N ALA A 111 21.02 -6.13 -17.12
CA ALA A 111 20.63 -5.35 -18.27
C ALA A 111 21.36 -5.83 -19.53
N THR A 112 20.60 -6.02 -20.60
CA THR A 112 21.12 -6.15 -21.95
C THR A 112 21.50 -4.79 -22.52
N GLU A 113 22.25 -4.76 -23.61
CA GLU A 113 22.53 -3.50 -24.34
C GLU A 113 21.24 -2.83 -24.83
N GLN A 114 20.23 -3.62 -25.19
CA GLN A 114 18.91 -3.11 -25.57
C GLN A 114 18.18 -2.49 -24.37
N ASP A 115 18.31 -3.06 -23.17
CA ASP A 115 17.73 -2.48 -21.95
C ASP A 115 18.34 -1.10 -21.66
N LYS A 116 19.66 -0.93 -21.84
CA LYS A 116 20.36 0.36 -21.66
C LYS A 116 19.84 1.44 -22.60
N GLN A 117 19.46 1.06 -23.82
CA GLN A 117 18.89 1.97 -24.81
C GLN A 117 17.42 2.32 -24.48
N ASN A 118 16.63 1.32 -24.08
CA ASN A 118 15.20 1.47 -23.82
C ASN A 118 14.87 2.13 -22.47
N PHE A 119 15.74 1.97 -21.48
CA PHE A 119 15.52 2.43 -20.10
C PHE A 119 16.63 3.38 -19.63
N ALA A 120 17.14 4.21 -20.56
CA ALA A 120 18.17 5.19 -20.26
C ALA A 120 17.84 5.96 -18.96
N ASN A 121 18.79 5.98 -18.04
CA ASN A 121 18.63 6.59 -16.71
C ASN A 121 18.37 8.09 -16.85
N THR A 122 17.09 8.46 -16.83
CA THR A 122 16.65 9.86 -16.94
C THR A 122 16.84 10.64 -15.65
N TYR A 123 17.08 9.94 -14.54
CA TYR A 123 17.43 10.52 -13.25
C TYR A 123 18.88 10.14 -12.95
N ARG A 124 19.82 11.03 -13.29
CA ARG A 124 21.13 11.07 -12.63
C ARG A 124 20.86 11.46 -11.17
N TYR A 125 21.13 10.54 -10.26
CA TYR A 125 21.52 10.95 -8.92
C TYR A 125 23.04 11.07 -8.99
N ASP A 126 23.49 12.30 -9.19
CA ASP A 126 24.86 12.77 -8.93
C ASP A 126 25.23 12.67 -7.44
#